data_AF-A0AAV8ERL3-F1
#
_entry.id   AF-A0AAV8ERL3-F1
#
_cell.length_a   1.000
_cell.length_b   1.000
_cell.length_c   1.000
_cell.angle_alpha   90.00
_cell.angle_beta   90.00
_cell.angle_gamma   90.00
#
_symmetry.space_group_name_H-M   'P 1'
#
loop_
_entity.id
_entity.type
_entity.pdbx_description
1 polymer ?
#
loop_
_entity_poly.entity_id
_entity_poly.type
_entity_poly.pdbx_seq_one_letter_code
_entity_poly.pdbx_strand_id
1 'polypeptide(L)'
;MPERNIVTYSTLIYGYSCNGLCTEAIDLFKNVLHLGIPPNSFSLVAALVAVAGIGTLHLTESLHARIVKTGFGASPFLRSALLDCYAKCHDPKKSFALFSEFSKPDLVTCNAMISGFVYNSLFEEAQLLYKQIRAAGFDPGPRTMMSVLESCAGYGSIGLLNRAFELVSVKDVVTWTIFMGFLLEHGQIHKVLELFDKMRYNRIVPDKIAMINLVGACALLGLDIWNRQETYQIMLERREVLIHGKPFWVVLLSIMILR
;
A
#
# COMPACT_ATOMS: atom_id res chain seq x y z
N MET A 1 18.12 1.42 30.63
CA MET A 1 18.61 1.81 29.28
C MET A 1 19.66 2.88 29.48
N PRO A 2 20.89 2.73 28.96
CA PRO A 2 21.85 3.82 28.92
C PRO A 2 21.27 4.94 28.01
N GLU A 3 21.72 6.18 28.22
CA GLU A 3 21.08 7.44 27.81
C GLU A 3 20.17 7.40 26.57
N ARG A 4 18.92 7.82 26.76
CA ARG A 4 17.95 7.96 25.66
C ARG A 4 18.38 9.13 24.77
N ASN A 5 18.68 8.84 23.51
CA ASN A 5 19.04 9.84 22.51
C ASN A 5 18.00 9.89 21.38
N ILE A 6 18.16 10.84 20.44
CA ILE A 6 17.20 11.03 19.33
C ILE A 6 17.01 9.76 18.50
N VAL A 7 18.03 8.91 18.38
CA VAL A 7 17.93 7.64 17.65
C VAL A 7 16.97 6.69 18.37
N THR A 8 17.15 6.50 19.69
CA THR A 8 16.24 5.67 20.50
C THR A 8 14.79 6.14 20.38
N TYR A 9 14.57 7.46 20.47
CA TYR A 9 13.23 8.02 20.32
C TYR A 9 12.69 7.85 18.90
N SER A 10 13.50 8.06 17.86
CA SER A 10 13.05 7.90 16.48
C SER A 10 12.56 6.47 16.18
N THR A 11 13.25 5.47 16.71
CA THR A 11 12.85 4.06 16.59
C THR A 11 11.54 3.79 17.33
N LEU A 12 11.37 4.34 18.54
CA LEU A 12 10.15 4.17 19.32
C LEU A 12 8.95 4.86 18.66
N ILE A 13 9.12 6.09 18.17
CA ILE A 13 8.06 6.82 17.46
C ILE A 13 7.65 6.04 16.21
N TYR A 14 8.62 5.56 15.43
CA TYR A 14 8.32 4.77 14.24
C TYR A 14 7.59 3.47 14.59
N GLY A 15 8.06 2.76 15.63
CA GLY A 15 7.42 1.55 16.15
C GLY A 15 5.97 1.78 16.56
N TYR A 16 5.68 2.83 17.34
CA TYR A 16 4.30 3.17 17.70
C TYR A 16 3.44 3.48 16.46
N SER A 17 3.99 4.24 15.52
CA SER A 17 3.30 4.63 14.28
C SER A 17 2.88 3.42 13.44
N CYS A 18 3.80 2.46 13.23
CA CYS A 18 3.52 1.25 12.44
C CYS A 18 2.55 0.29 13.12
N ASN A 19 2.37 0.40 14.44
CA ASN A 19 1.42 -0.41 15.21
C ASN A 19 0.06 0.29 15.42
N GLY A 20 -0.20 1.41 14.74
CA GLY A 20 -1.47 2.14 14.83
C GLY A 20 -1.62 3.01 16.08
N LEU A 21 -0.59 3.07 16.94
CA LEU A 21 -0.53 3.93 18.14
C LEU A 21 -0.02 5.32 17.76
N CYS A 22 -0.69 5.94 16.77
CA CYS A 22 -0.22 7.15 16.12
C CYS A 22 -0.27 8.37 17.07
N THR A 23 -1.27 8.44 17.94
CA THR A 23 -1.40 9.50 18.95
C THR A 23 -0.25 9.50 19.94
N GLU A 24 0.10 8.32 20.46
CA GLU A 24 1.19 8.08 21.39
C GLU A 24 2.55 8.36 20.73
N ALA A 25 2.70 8.00 19.45
CA ALA A 25 3.88 8.33 18.68
C ALA A 25 4.09 9.85 18.58
N ILE A 26 3.03 10.62 18.35
CA ILE A 26 3.09 12.07 18.27
C ILE A 26 3.34 12.71 19.63
N ASP A 27 2.71 12.22 20.70
CA ASP A 27 2.97 12.73 22.04
C ASP A 27 4.39 12.44 22.50
N LEU A 28 4.93 11.28 22.14
CA LEU A 28 6.35 10.98 22.33
C LEU A 28 7.24 11.94 21.54
N PHE A 29 6.91 12.25 20.28
CA PHE A 29 7.65 13.24 19.50
C PHE A 29 7.59 14.64 20.13
N LYS A 30 6.43 15.09 20.61
CA LYS A 30 6.30 16.37 21.34
C LYS A 30 7.19 16.37 22.59
N ASN A 31 7.24 15.28 23.34
CA ASN A 31 8.09 15.15 24.51
C ASN A 31 9.58 15.29 24.16
N VAL A 32 10.05 14.69 23.06
CA VAL A 32 11.43 14.86 22.56
C VAL A 32 11.73 16.34 22.30
N LEU A 33 10.78 17.07 21.72
CA LEU A 33 10.93 18.51 21.47
C LEU A 33 10.97 19.32 22.76
N HIS A 34 10.13 18.99 23.76
CA HIS A 34 10.14 19.65 25.07
C HIS A 34 11.42 19.41 25.86
N LEU A 35 12.08 18.27 25.65
CA LEU A 35 13.40 17.97 26.22
C LEU A 35 14.54 18.73 25.53
N GLY A 36 14.25 19.55 24.50
CA GLY A 36 15.27 20.29 23.75
C GLY A 36 16.14 19.43 22.85
N ILE A 37 15.76 18.16 22.62
CA ILE A 37 16.50 17.25 21.76
C ILE A 37 16.18 17.60 20.30
N PRO A 38 17.17 17.99 19.48
CA PRO A 38 16.93 18.40 18.10
C PRO A 38 16.48 17.19 17.26
N PRO A 39 15.36 17.29 16.51
CA PRO A 39 14.95 16.26 15.57
C PRO A 39 15.97 16.06 14.45
N ASN A 40 16.15 14.80 14.05
CA ASN A 40 16.84 14.45 12.81
C ASN A 40 15.82 14.02 11.73
N SER A 41 16.31 13.77 10.51
CA SER A 41 15.47 13.34 9.38
C SER A 41 14.62 12.10 9.70
N PHE A 42 15.17 11.10 10.38
CA PHE A 42 14.46 9.86 10.74
C PHE A 42 13.32 10.12 11.73
N SER A 43 13.55 10.90 12.77
CA SER A 43 12.51 11.26 13.75
C SER A 43 11.36 12.06 13.12
N LEU A 44 11.68 12.92 12.13
CA LEU A 44 10.69 13.69 11.38
C LEU A 44 9.88 12.80 10.44
N VAL A 45 10.51 11.84 9.75
CA VAL A 45 9.80 10.83 8.95
C VAL A 45 8.87 10.00 9.84
N ALA A 46 9.35 9.52 11.00
CA ALA A 46 8.53 8.76 11.93
C ALA A 46 7.31 9.56 12.43
N ALA A 47 7.50 10.84 12.76
CA ALA A 47 6.39 11.72 13.12
C ALA A 47 5.40 11.92 11.95
N LEU A 48 5.88 12.09 10.72
CA LEU A 48 4.99 12.20 9.54
C LEU A 48 4.17 10.93 9.32
N VAL A 49 4.76 9.74 9.51
CA VAL A 49 4.03 8.46 9.42
C VAL A 49 2.93 8.40 10.47
N ALA A 50 3.21 8.80 11.71
CA ALA A 50 2.19 8.89 12.75
C ALA A 50 1.07 9.87 12.36
N VAL A 51 1.41 11.09 11.95
CA VAL A 51 0.39 12.09 11.54
C VAL A 51 -0.45 11.59 10.38
N ALA A 52 0.17 10.93 9.39
CA ALA A 52 -0.55 10.33 8.26
C ALA A 52 -1.57 9.27 8.72
N GLY A 53 -1.25 8.52 9.77
CA GLY A 53 -2.18 7.57 10.39
C GLY A 53 -3.31 8.23 11.18
N ILE A 54 -3.11 9.44 11.73
CA ILE A 54 -4.18 10.22 12.39
C ILE A 54 -5.05 10.95 11.34
N GLY A 55 -4.46 11.39 10.23
CA GLY A 55 -5.15 12.13 9.17
C GLY A 55 -5.36 13.61 9.46
N THR A 56 -4.50 14.25 10.26
CA THR A 56 -4.69 15.64 10.71
C THR A 56 -3.83 16.66 9.98
N LEU A 57 -4.48 17.48 9.14
CA LEU A 57 -3.81 18.50 8.32
C LEU A 57 -2.98 19.51 9.14
N HIS A 58 -3.50 19.95 10.29
CA HIS A 58 -2.82 20.91 11.16
C HIS A 58 -1.46 20.40 11.67
N LEU A 59 -1.37 19.11 12.03
CA LEU A 59 -0.10 18.51 12.45
C LEU A 59 0.85 18.33 11.26
N THR A 60 0.32 17.98 10.08
CA THR A 60 1.10 17.88 8.84
C THR A 60 1.77 19.21 8.50
N GLU A 61 1.02 20.32 8.53
CA GLU A 61 1.54 21.66 8.28
C GLU A 61 2.58 22.09 9.33
N SER A 62 2.33 21.75 10.60
CA SER A 62 3.27 22.02 11.69
C SER A 62 4.60 21.29 11.51
N LEU A 63 4.56 20.02 11.08
CA LEU A 63 5.76 19.23 10.76
C LEU A 63 6.44 19.72 9.50
N HIS A 64 5.69 20.07 8.45
CA HIS A 64 6.23 20.63 7.22
C HIS A 64 7.00 21.93 7.50
N ALA A 65 6.42 22.87 8.24
CA ALA A 65 7.11 24.10 8.65
C ALA A 65 8.40 23.81 9.42
N ARG A 66 8.41 22.76 10.26
CA ARG A 66 9.60 22.35 11.00
C ARG A 66 10.68 21.76 10.09
N ILE A 67 10.31 20.95 9.11
CA ILE A 67 11.23 20.37 8.12
C ILE A 67 11.92 21.47 7.33
N VAL A 68 11.18 22.52 6.95
CA VAL A 68 11.75 23.70 6.28
C VAL A 68 12.71 24.45 7.21
N LYS A 69 12.28 24.77 8.44
CA LYS A 69 13.11 25.50 9.43
C LYS A 69 14.39 24.78 9.83
N THR A 70 14.38 23.45 9.82
CA THR A 70 15.55 22.61 10.17
C THR A 70 16.47 22.35 8.98
N GLY A 71 16.18 22.91 7.80
CA GLY A 71 17.00 22.76 6.60
C GLY A 71 16.83 21.43 5.87
N PHE A 72 15.86 20.59 6.27
CA PHE A 72 15.63 19.28 5.67
C PHE A 72 14.66 19.29 4.48
N GLY A 73 14.17 20.46 4.04
CA GLY A 73 13.20 20.59 2.94
C GLY A 73 13.68 20.06 1.57
N ALA A 74 14.99 19.88 1.38
CA ALA A 74 15.56 19.28 0.18
C ALA A 74 15.73 17.75 0.25
N SER A 75 15.51 17.14 1.43
CA SER A 75 15.69 15.70 1.62
C SER A 75 14.65 14.90 0.83
N PRO A 76 15.06 14.02 -0.11
CA PRO A 76 14.12 13.21 -0.90
C PRO A 76 13.21 12.34 -0.03
N PHE A 77 13.75 11.80 1.07
CA PHE A 77 12.99 10.97 2.01
C PHE A 77 11.87 11.76 2.69
N LEU A 78 12.13 13.00 3.11
CA LEU A 78 11.13 13.84 3.77
C LEU A 78 10.14 14.43 2.78
N ARG A 79 10.57 14.74 1.54
CA ARG A 79 9.66 15.13 0.46
C ARG A 79 8.64 14.04 0.17
N SER A 80 9.11 12.81 -0.04
CA SER A 80 8.23 11.65 -0.25
C SER A 80 7.29 11.41 0.94
N ALA A 81 7.79 11.47 2.18
CA ALA A 81 6.97 11.32 3.38
C ALA A 81 5.94 12.44 3.55
N LEU A 82 6.28 13.69 3.21
CA LEU A 82 5.36 14.83 3.24
C LEU A 82 4.23 14.68 2.22
N LEU A 83 4.55 14.26 0.99
CA LEU A 83 3.54 14.01 -0.04
C LEU A 83 2.55 12.93 0.40
N ASP A 84 3.05 11.81 0.93
CA ASP A 84 2.22 10.73 1.46
C ASP A 84 1.35 11.20 2.63
N CYS A 85 1.92 12.00 3.54
CA CYS A 85 1.20 12.55 4.68
C CYS A 85 0.08 13.51 4.24
N TYR A 86 0.35 14.47 3.35
CA TYR A 86 -0.68 15.37 2.82
C TYR A 86 -1.77 14.61 2.07
N ALA A 87 -1.40 13.62 1.25
CA ALA A 87 -2.35 12.80 0.50
C ALA A 87 -3.32 12.04 1.43
N LYS A 88 -2.85 11.60 2.60
CA LYS A 88 -3.67 10.88 3.61
C LYS A 88 -4.43 11.82 4.56
N CYS A 89 -4.11 13.11 4.62
CA CYS A 89 -4.72 14.08 5.55
C CYS A 89 -5.83 14.93 4.91
N HIS A 90 -6.70 14.32 4.11
CA HIS A 90 -7.86 14.96 3.45
C HIS A 90 -7.55 16.15 2.51
N ASP A 91 -6.28 16.41 2.17
CA ASP A 91 -5.90 17.49 1.26
C ASP A 91 -4.90 17.00 0.17
N PRO A 92 -5.37 16.14 -0.77
CA PRO A 92 -4.55 15.71 -1.90
C PRO A 92 -4.10 16.88 -2.79
N LYS A 93 -4.83 18.02 -2.77
CA LYS A 93 -4.46 19.22 -3.54
C LYS A 93 -3.18 19.85 -3.02
N LYS A 94 -2.97 19.92 -1.70
CA LYS A 94 -1.70 20.38 -1.12
C LYS A 94 -0.54 19.43 -1.41
N SER A 95 -0.79 18.12 -1.41
CA SER A 95 0.22 17.15 -1.84
C SER A 95 0.67 17.44 -3.28
N PHE A 96 -0.29 17.66 -4.20
CA PHE A 96 0.01 18.01 -5.59
C PHE A 96 0.71 19.37 -5.75
N ALA A 97 0.28 20.39 -5.02
CA ALA A 97 0.92 21.70 -5.04
C ALA A 97 2.39 21.60 -4.61
N LEU A 98 2.66 20.88 -3.51
CA LEU A 98 4.01 20.63 -3.02
C LEU A 98 4.85 19.83 -4.03
N PHE A 99 4.27 18.81 -4.67
CA PHE A 99 4.96 18.06 -5.73
C PHE A 99 5.38 18.96 -6.89
N SER A 100 4.51 19.91 -7.27
CA SER A 100 4.75 20.86 -8.37
C SER A 100 5.86 21.87 -8.06
N GLU A 101 6.16 22.13 -6.79
CA GLU A 101 7.28 22.99 -6.36
C GLU A 101 8.65 22.30 -6.53
N PHE A 102 8.68 20.97 -6.71
CA PHE A 102 9.94 20.24 -6.86
C PHE A 102 10.48 20.39 -8.29
N SER A 103 11.57 21.14 -8.43
CA SER A 103 12.20 21.42 -9.74
C SER A 103 12.76 20.18 -10.45
N LYS A 104 13.02 19.09 -9.72
CA LYS A 104 13.47 17.79 -10.24
C LYS A 104 13.01 16.66 -9.30
N PRO A 105 11.75 16.19 -9.42
CA PRO A 105 11.30 15.06 -8.63
C PRO A 105 12.06 13.80 -9.07
N ASP A 106 12.58 13.04 -8.10
CA ASP A 106 13.16 11.74 -8.34
C ASP A 106 12.08 10.65 -8.40
N LEU A 107 12.47 9.44 -8.81
CA LEU A 107 11.52 8.33 -8.93
C LEU A 107 10.82 8.00 -7.59
N VAL A 108 11.50 8.21 -6.46
CA VAL A 108 10.93 7.98 -5.12
C VAL A 108 9.79 8.97 -4.84
N THR A 109 10.00 10.24 -5.14
CA THR A 109 9.00 11.31 -4.98
C THR A 109 7.82 11.11 -5.94
N CYS A 110 8.10 10.75 -7.19
CA CYS A 110 7.06 10.41 -8.18
C CYS A 110 6.22 9.20 -7.74
N ASN A 111 6.84 8.16 -7.18
CA ASN A 111 6.13 6.99 -6.68
C ASN A 111 5.20 7.34 -5.52
N ALA A 112 5.66 8.18 -4.59
CA ALA A 112 4.83 8.65 -3.49
C ALA A 112 3.59 9.41 -4.00
N MET A 113 3.76 10.23 -5.05
CA MET A 113 2.65 10.96 -5.66
C MET A 113 1.67 10.02 -6.37
N ILE A 114 2.14 9.02 -7.13
CA ILE A 114 1.28 8.01 -7.75
C ILE A 114 0.49 7.24 -6.69
N SER A 115 1.14 6.77 -5.62
CA SER A 115 0.44 6.09 -4.52
C SER A 115 -0.58 7.01 -3.83
N GLY A 116 -0.25 8.29 -3.67
CA GLY A 116 -1.17 9.30 -3.12
C GLY A 116 -2.40 9.52 -4.00
N PHE A 117 -2.23 9.54 -5.32
CA PHE A 117 -3.35 9.59 -6.27
C PHE A 117 -4.23 8.35 -6.20
N VAL A 118 -3.63 7.16 -6.19
CA VAL A 118 -4.36 5.88 -6.04
C VAL A 118 -5.16 5.84 -4.74
N TYR A 119 -4.56 6.26 -3.62
CA TYR A 119 -5.21 6.31 -2.32
C TYR A 119 -6.45 7.22 -2.32
N ASN A 120 -6.42 8.31 -3.09
CA ASN A 120 -7.53 9.26 -3.21
C ASN A 120 -8.46 8.97 -4.40
N SER A 121 -8.36 7.79 -5.02
CA SER A 121 -9.13 7.40 -6.21
C SER A 121 -8.96 8.32 -7.43
N LEU A 122 -7.84 9.04 -7.51
CA LEU A 122 -7.46 9.93 -8.61
C LEU A 122 -6.68 9.15 -9.67
N PHE A 123 -7.34 8.16 -10.26
CA PHE A 123 -6.67 7.17 -11.11
C PHE A 123 -6.15 7.75 -12.43
N GLU A 124 -6.81 8.77 -12.98
CA GLU A 124 -6.39 9.40 -14.22
C GLU A 124 -5.08 10.18 -14.05
N GLU A 125 -4.96 10.90 -12.93
CA GLU A 125 -3.76 11.64 -12.55
C GLU A 125 -2.58 10.70 -12.28
N ALA A 126 -2.83 9.56 -11.62
CA ALA A 126 -1.83 8.52 -11.42
C ALA A 126 -1.27 8.00 -12.76
N GLN A 127 -2.16 7.74 -13.73
CA GLN A 127 -1.76 7.27 -15.07
C GLN A 127 -1.01 8.34 -15.87
N LEU A 128 -1.44 9.61 -15.77
CA LEU A 128 -0.78 10.72 -16.46
C LEU A 128 0.64 10.94 -15.93
N LEU A 129 0.82 10.91 -14.60
CA LEU A 129 2.14 11.01 -13.99
C LEU A 129 3.03 9.81 -14.37
N TYR A 130 2.49 8.59 -14.40
CA TYR A 130 3.24 7.42 -14.88
C TYR A 130 3.75 7.59 -16.33
N LYS A 131 2.92 8.11 -17.23
CA LYS A 131 3.34 8.40 -18.62
C LYS A 131 4.48 9.42 -18.65
N GLN A 132 4.42 10.45 -17.81
CA GLN A 132 5.49 11.45 -17.70
C GLN A 132 6.81 10.85 -17.18
N ILE A 133 6.75 9.99 -16.16
CA ILE A 133 7.93 9.27 -15.62
C ILE A 133 8.63 8.49 -16.74
N ARG A 134 7.86 7.74 -17.55
CA ARG A 134 8.41 6.98 -18.67
C ARG A 134 8.99 7.88 -19.78
N ALA A 135 8.30 8.97 -20.12
CA ALA A 135 8.78 9.92 -21.12
C ALA A 135 10.07 10.62 -20.69
N ALA A 136 10.26 10.83 -19.39
CA ALA A 136 11.49 11.37 -18.81
C ALA A 136 12.64 10.34 -18.74
N GLY A 137 12.44 9.10 -19.20
CA GLY A 137 13.48 8.07 -19.26
C GLY A 137 13.74 7.35 -17.94
N PHE A 138 12.90 7.56 -16.91
CA PHE A 138 12.97 6.74 -15.71
C PHE A 138 12.45 5.34 -15.99
N ASP A 139 13.13 4.34 -15.46
CA ASP A 139 12.65 2.96 -15.44
C ASP A 139 11.70 2.78 -14.24
N PRO A 140 10.40 2.54 -14.46
CA PRO A 140 9.46 2.33 -13.36
C PRO A 140 9.82 1.07 -12.59
N GLY A 141 10.16 1.23 -11.30
CA GLY A 141 10.46 0.11 -10.43
C GLY A 141 9.19 -0.72 -10.10
N PRO A 142 9.35 -1.89 -9.46
CA PRO A 142 8.23 -2.76 -9.09
C PRO A 142 7.13 -2.05 -8.30
N ARG A 143 7.50 -1.14 -7.39
CA ARG A 143 6.56 -0.34 -6.60
C ARG A 143 5.72 0.60 -7.46
N THR A 144 6.31 1.24 -8.46
CA THR A 144 5.59 2.11 -9.42
C THR A 144 4.58 1.29 -10.21
N MET A 145 5.01 0.13 -10.71
CA MET A 145 4.16 -0.77 -11.49
C MET A 145 2.98 -1.31 -10.67
N MET A 146 3.19 -1.61 -9.40
CA MET A 146 2.12 -2.00 -8.47
C MET A 146 1.07 -0.91 -8.31
N SER A 147 1.46 0.34 -8.04
CA SER A 147 0.49 1.44 -7.93
C SER A 147 -0.24 1.74 -9.25
N VAL A 148 0.41 1.51 -10.40
CA VAL A 148 -0.26 1.61 -11.71
C VAL A 148 -1.29 0.49 -11.89
N LEU A 149 -1.00 -0.73 -11.45
CA LEU A 149 -1.98 -1.83 -11.46
C LEU A 149 -3.19 -1.51 -10.57
N GLU A 150 -2.96 -1.02 -9.35
CA GLU A 150 -4.03 -0.58 -8.45
C GLU A 150 -4.87 0.53 -9.08
N SER A 151 -4.23 1.51 -9.74
CA SER A 151 -4.91 2.56 -10.47
C SER A 151 -5.77 2.04 -11.62
N CYS A 152 -5.24 1.13 -12.44
CA CYS A 152 -5.98 0.50 -13.54
C CYS A 152 -7.17 -0.31 -13.04
N ALA A 153 -7.00 -1.03 -11.92
CA ALA A 153 -8.05 -1.78 -11.28
C ALA A 153 -9.15 -0.85 -10.74
N GLY A 154 -8.78 0.20 -10.01
CA GLY A 154 -9.72 1.19 -9.49
C GLY A 154 -10.48 1.96 -10.59
N TYR A 155 -9.87 2.18 -11.75
CA TYR A 155 -10.53 2.81 -12.90
C TYR A 155 -11.54 1.88 -13.63
N GLY A 156 -11.52 0.57 -13.40
CA GLY A 156 -12.44 -0.37 -14.07
C GLY A 156 -12.02 -0.81 -15.48
N SER A 157 -10.84 -0.43 -15.97
CA SER A 157 -10.42 -0.76 -17.36
C SER A 157 -9.63 -2.05 -17.43
N ILE A 158 -10.32 -3.14 -17.77
CA ILE A 158 -9.71 -4.47 -17.97
C ILE A 158 -8.57 -4.42 -18.99
N GLY A 159 -8.71 -3.66 -20.08
CA GLY A 159 -7.68 -3.57 -21.12
C GLY A 159 -6.39 -2.91 -20.63
N LEU A 160 -6.52 -1.83 -19.84
CA LEU A 160 -5.38 -1.17 -19.23
C LEU A 160 -4.72 -2.03 -18.16
N LEU A 161 -5.52 -2.72 -17.33
CA LEU A 161 -4.99 -3.61 -16.30
C LEU A 161 -4.22 -4.79 -16.90
N ASN A 162 -4.74 -5.42 -17.96
CA ASN A 162 -4.01 -6.46 -18.71
C ASN A 162 -2.67 -5.93 -19.22
N ARG A 163 -2.68 -4.77 -19.87
CA ARG A 163 -1.44 -4.19 -20.42
C ARG A 163 -0.45 -3.83 -19.32
N ALA A 164 -0.91 -3.27 -18.21
CA ALA A 164 -0.06 -2.95 -17.06
C ALA A 164 0.53 -4.22 -16.44
N PHE A 165 -0.27 -5.29 -16.33
CA PHE A 165 0.17 -6.58 -15.80
C PHE A 165 1.28 -7.19 -16.64
N GLU A 166 1.14 -7.17 -17.97
CA GLU A 166 2.19 -7.67 -18.88
C GLU A 166 3.49 -6.87 -18.77
N LEU A 167 3.41 -5.55 -18.56
CA LEU A 167 4.58 -4.69 -18.40
C LEU A 167 5.33 -4.91 -17.07
N VAL A 168 4.71 -5.53 -16.06
CA VAL A 168 5.39 -5.85 -14.81
C VAL A 168 6.38 -6.99 -15.04
N SER A 169 7.67 -6.68 -14.98
CA SER A 169 8.76 -7.65 -15.18
C SER A 169 8.82 -8.71 -14.08
N VAL A 170 8.56 -8.32 -12.83
CA VAL A 170 8.53 -9.22 -11.67
C VAL A 170 7.16 -9.15 -11.01
N LYS A 171 6.36 -10.22 -11.18
CA LYS A 171 5.02 -10.33 -10.62
C LYS A 171 5.07 -11.10 -9.30
N ASP A 172 4.97 -10.37 -8.20
CA ASP A 172 4.86 -10.95 -6.86
C ASP A 172 3.42 -11.31 -6.51
N VAL A 173 3.20 -11.91 -5.34
CA VAL A 173 1.87 -12.33 -4.89
C VAL A 173 0.84 -11.19 -4.94
N VAL A 174 1.22 -9.97 -4.59
CA VAL A 174 0.34 -8.79 -4.59
C VAL A 174 -0.13 -8.45 -6.00
N THR A 175 0.78 -8.50 -6.98
CA THR A 175 0.46 -8.26 -8.40
C THR A 175 -0.62 -9.23 -8.91
N TRP A 176 -0.50 -10.52 -8.57
CA TRP A 176 -1.48 -11.54 -8.96
C TRP A 176 -2.81 -11.34 -8.23
N THR A 177 -2.80 -11.02 -6.93
CA THR A 177 -4.02 -10.87 -6.14
C THR A 177 -4.85 -9.65 -6.52
N ILE A 178 -4.21 -8.51 -6.83
CA ILE A 178 -4.88 -7.33 -7.37
C ILE A 178 -5.64 -7.70 -8.65
N PHE A 179 -4.99 -8.42 -9.56
CA PHE A 179 -5.62 -8.75 -10.84
C PHE A 179 -6.76 -9.76 -10.69
N MET A 180 -6.56 -10.79 -9.85
CA MET A 180 -7.61 -11.74 -9.53
C MET A 180 -8.84 -11.07 -8.89
N GLY A 181 -8.62 -10.16 -7.93
CA GLY A 181 -9.69 -9.42 -7.26
C GLY A 181 -10.49 -8.56 -8.24
N PHE A 182 -9.79 -7.82 -9.10
CA PHE A 182 -10.42 -7.01 -10.14
C PHE A 182 -11.29 -7.85 -11.10
N LEU A 183 -10.82 -9.03 -11.51
CA LEU A 183 -11.59 -9.90 -12.41
C LEU A 183 -12.84 -10.50 -11.75
N LEU A 184 -12.81 -10.73 -10.43
CA LEU A 184 -13.99 -11.14 -9.67
C LEU A 184 -15.05 -10.04 -9.67
N GLU A 185 -14.66 -8.81 -9.37
CA GLU A 185 -15.56 -7.65 -9.33
C GLU A 185 -16.24 -7.40 -10.69
N HIS A 186 -15.54 -7.70 -11.78
CA HIS A 186 -16.03 -7.53 -13.15
C HIS A 186 -16.62 -8.81 -13.76
N GLY A 187 -16.88 -9.84 -12.94
CA GLY A 187 -17.58 -11.06 -13.36
C GLY A 187 -16.80 -11.99 -14.30
N GLN A 188 -15.49 -11.79 -14.51
CA GLN A 188 -14.65 -12.66 -15.34
C GLN A 188 -14.12 -13.85 -14.55
N ILE A 189 -15.03 -14.60 -13.92
CA ILE A 189 -14.72 -15.57 -12.88
C ILE A 189 -13.80 -16.70 -13.38
N HIS A 190 -13.99 -17.18 -14.61
CA HIS A 190 -13.14 -18.23 -15.19
C HIS A 190 -11.67 -17.82 -15.32
N LYS A 191 -11.38 -16.54 -15.58
CA LYS A 191 -10.01 -16.04 -15.69
C LYS A 191 -9.29 -15.99 -14.34
N VAL A 192 -10.04 -15.89 -13.24
CA VAL A 192 -9.49 -15.94 -11.88
C VAL A 192 -8.84 -17.30 -11.61
N LEU A 193 -9.49 -18.39 -12.06
CA LEU A 193 -8.95 -19.74 -11.96
C LEU A 193 -7.68 -19.90 -12.81
N GLU A 194 -7.71 -19.40 -14.05
CA GLU A 194 -6.56 -19.44 -14.97
C GLU A 194 -5.36 -18.66 -14.40
N LEU A 195 -5.60 -17.46 -13.85
CA LEU A 195 -4.56 -16.65 -13.21
C LEU A 195 -4.00 -17.32 -11.97
N PHE A 196 -4.83 -17.96 -11.15
CA PHE A 196 -4.36 -18.70 -9.99
C PHE A 196 -3.45 -19.87 -10.39
N ASP A 197 -3.81 -20.61 -11.44
CA ASP A 197 -2.99 -21.70 -11.96
C ASP A 197 -1.68 -21.18 -12.55
N LYS A 198 -1.71 -20.06 -13.28
CA LYS A 198 -0.50 -19.37 -13.78
C LYS A 198 0.40 -18.85 -12.66
N MET A 199 -0.17 -18.29 -11.59
CA MET A 199 0.56 -17.85 -10.41
C MET A 199 1.35 -19.00 -9.78
N ARG A 200 0.70 -20.17 -9.63
CA ARG A 200 1.34 -21.39 -9.13
C ARG A 200 2.41 -21.93 -10.08
N TYR A 201 2.15 -21.94 -11.39
CA TYR A 201 3.12 -22.36 -12.40
C TYR A 201 4.41 -21.53 -12.31
N ASN A 202 4.27 -20.22 -12.06
CA ASN A 202 5.40 -19.31 -11.82
C ASN A 202 6.03 -19.45 -10.43
N ARG A 203 5.66 -20.49 -9.66
CA ARG A 203 6.15 -20.79 -8.30
C ARG A 203 5.92 -19.67 -7.28
N ILE A 204 4.93 -18.81 -7.53
CA ILE A 204 4.52 -17.80 -6.57
C ILE A 204 3.57 -18.45 -5.57
N VAL A 205 3.91 -18.41 -4.29
CA VAL A 205 3.10 -19.01 -3.24
C VAL A 205 1.88 -18.12 -2.98
N PRO A 206 0.64 -18.63 -3.13
CA PRO A 206 -0.57 -17.85 -2.84
C PRO A 206 -0.63 -17.38 -1.39
N ASP A 207 -1.07 -16.15 -1.15
CA ASP A 207 -1.31 -15.60 0.18
C ASP A 207 -2.80 -15.74 0.57
N LYS A 208 -3.18 -15.22 1.74
CA LYS A 208 -4.57 -15.24 2.21
C LYS A 208 -5.53 -14.56 1.22
N ILE A 209 -5.10 -13.47 0.57
CA ILE A 209 -5.94 -12.69 -0.35
C ILE A 209 -6.17 -13.49 -1.64
N ALA A 210 -5.12 -14.13 -2.18
CA ALA A 210 -5.22 -15.02 -3.34
C ALA A 210 -6.24 -16.15 -3.10
N MET A 211 -6.20 -16.75 -1.91
CA MET A 211 -7.11 -17.83 -1.54
C MET A 211 -8.56 -17.34 -1.39
N ILE A 212 -8.78 -16.16 -0.81
CA ILE A 212 -10.11 -15.54 -0.73
C ILE A 212 -10.68 -15.30 -2.13
N ASN A 213 -9.86 -14.72 -3.02
CA ASN A 213 -10.27 -14.46 -4.41
C ASN A 213 -10.62 -15.77 -5.14
N LEU A 214 -9.81 -16.81 -4.96
CA LEU A 214 -10.08 -18.12 -5.55
C LEU A 214 -11.39 -18.74 -5.05
N VAL A 215 -11.63 -18.71 -3.74
CA VAL A 215 -12.86 -19.24 -3.14
C VAL A 215 -14.07 -18.47 -3.63
N GLY A 216 -13.97 -17.15 -3.71
CA GLY A 216 -15.01 -16.30 -4.29
C GLY A 216 -15.35 -16.73 -5.72
N ALA A 217 -14.34 -17.03 -6.54
CA ALA A 217 -14.55 -17.52 -7.90
C ALA A 217 -15.28 -18.87 -7.92
N CYS A 218 -14.84 -19.84 -7.12
CA CYS A 218 -15.47 -21.17 -7.06
C CYS A 218 -16.91 -21.10 -6.59
N ALA A 219 -17.22 -20.28 -5.57
CA ALA A 219 -18.56 -20.10 -5.04
C ALA A 219 -19.53 -19.49 -6.07
N LEU A 220 -19.05 -18.55 -6.89
CA LEU A 220 -19.85 -17.94 -7.96
C LEU A 220 -20.07 -18.88 -9.15
N LEU A 221 -19.13 -19.79 -9.43
CA LEU A 221 -19.27 -20.81 -10.49
C LEU A 221 -20.03 -22.06 -10.04
N GLY A 222 -20.35 -22.19 -8.74
CA GLY A 222 -20.94 -23.42 -8.19
C GLY A 222 -19.99 -24.62 -8.26
N LEU A 223 -18.68 -24.38 -8.35
CA LEU A 223 -17.68 -25.44 -8.39
C LEU A 223 -17.37 -25.94 -6.97
N ASP A 224 -17.25 -27.26 -6.84
CA ASP A 224 -16.86 -27.86 -5.58
C ASP A 224 -15.38 -27.56 -5.30
N ILE A 225 -15.12 -26.70 -4.31
CA ILE A 225 -13.78 -26.21 -3.93
C ILE A 225 -12.86 -27.40 -3.54
N TRP A 226 -13.49 -28.50 -3.11
CA TRP A 226 -12.87 -29.75 -2.67
C TRP A 226 -12.38 -30.64 -3.82
N ASN A 227 -12.85 -30.41 -5.05
CA ASN A 227 -12.41 -31.20 -6.21
C ASN A 227 -10.99 -30.85 -6.68
N ARG A 228 -10.44 -29.70 -6.25
CA ARG A 228 -9.02 -29.39 -6.40
C ARG A 228 -8.28 -29.82 -5.13
N GLN A 229 -7.90 -31.10 -5.07
CA GLN A 229 -7.18 -31.73 -3.94
C GLN A 229 -6.01 -30.90 -3.40
N GLU A 230 -5.30 -30.17 -4.26
CA GLU A 230 -4.13 -29.37 -3.86
C GLU A 230 -4.47 -28.03 -3.20
N THR A 231 -5.56 -27.36 -3.61
CA THR A 231 -6.00 -26.11 -2.94
C THR A 231 -6.46 -26.37 -1.52
N TYR A 232 -7.06 -27.54 -1.29
CA TYR A 232 -7.40 -28.01 0.05
C TYR A 232 -6.14 -28.24 0.91
N GLN A 233 -5.09 -28.86 0.35
CA GLN A 233 -3.82 -29.07 1.08
C GLN A 233 -3.10 -27.76 1.44
N ILE A 234 -3.02 -26.79 0.52
CA ILE A 234 -2.38 -25.49 0.79
C ILE A 234 -3.13 -24.72 1.88
N MET A 235 -4.47 -24.76 1.87
CA MET A 235 -5.23 -24.18 2.96
C MET A 235 -4.88 -24.92 4.27
N LEU A 236 -4.80 -26.26 4.27
CA LEU A 236 -4.64 -27.14 5.46
C LEU A 236 -3.30 -26.93 6.15
N GLU A 237 -2.25 -26.69 5.36
CA GLU A 237 -0.92 -26.37 5.85
C GLU A 237 -0.86 -24.99 6.52
N ARG A 238 -1.73 -24.06 6.12
CA ARG A 238 -1.80 -22.68 6.66
C ARG A 238 -2.90 -22.52 7.71
N ARG A 239 -2.86 -23.33 8.78
CA ARG A 239 -3.82 -23.38 9.91
C ARG A 239 -4.10 -22.07 10.68
N GLU A 240 -3.52 -20.94 10.29
CA GLU A 240 -3.58 -19.67 11.03
C GLU A 240 -4.64 -18.68 10.53
N VAL A 241 -5.39 -19.00 9.47
CA VAL A 241 -6.36 -18.05 8.94
C VAL A 241 -7.61 -18.04 9.82
N LEU A 242 -7.73 -17.03 10.67
CA LEU A 242 -8.96 -16.70 11.37
C LEU A 242 -9.75 -15.63 10.57
N ILE A 243 -11.05 -15.83 10.43
CA ILE A 243 -12.03 -14.79 10.07
C ILE A 243 -12.92 -14.60 11.29
N HIS A 244 -12.94 -13.39 11.85
CA HIS A 244 -13.69 -13.06 13.08
C HIS A 244 -13.45 -14.04 14.23
N GLY A 245 -12.18 -14.44 14.44
CA GLY A 245 -11.80 -15.36 15.52
C GLY A 245 -12.17 -16.83 15.28
N LYS A 246 -12.74 -17.19 14.13
CA LYS A 246 -13.03 -18.57 13.74
C LYS A 246 -12.05 -19.04 12.66
N PRO A 247 -11.60 -20.31 12.69
CA PRO A 247 -10.81 -20.88 11.60
C PRO A 247 -11.54 -20.69 10.27
N PHE A 248 -10.83 -20.24 9.25
CA PHE A 248 -11.32 -19.93 7.90
C PHE A 248 -12.26 -21.01 7.34
N TRP A 249 -11.89 -22.27 7.58
CA TRP A 249 -12.64 -23.48 7.29
C TRP A 249 -14.06 -23.52 7.87
N VAL A 250 -14.21 -23.04 9.11
CA VAL A 250 -15.50 -23.02 9.84
C VAL A 250 -16.43 -21.98 9.24
N VAL A 251 -15.90 -20.81 8.88
CA VAL A 251 -16.67 -19.78 8.19
C VAL A 251 -17.10 -20.26 6.80
N LEU A 252 -16.24 -21.01 6.11
CA LEU A 252 -16.55 -21.62 4.81
C LEU A 252 -17.60 -22.72 4.88
N LEU A 253 -17.54 -23.62 5.87
CA LEU A 253 -18.58 -24.61 6.15
C LEU A 253 -19.95 -23.94 6.40
N SER A 254 -19.95 -22.79 7.07
CA SER A 254 -21.18 -22.04 7.37
C SER A 254 -21.84 -21.45 6.11
N ILE A 255 -21.03 -21.00 5.15
CA ILE A 255 -21.50 -20.46 3.86
C ILE A 255 -22.02 -21.58 2.95
N MET A 256 -21.45 -22.79 3.05
CA MET A 256 -21.89 -23.97 2.28
C MET A 256 -23.18 -24.62 2.81
N ILE A 257 -23.44 -24.58 4.12
CA ILE A 257 -24.65 -25.18 4.73
C ILE A 257 -25.92 -24.33 4.50
N LEU A 258 -25.76 -23.06 4.12
CA LEU A 258 -26.87 -22.11 3.88
C LEU A 258 -27.35 -22.06 2.41
N ARG A 259 -26.89 -22.99 1.55
CA ARG A 259 -27.43 -23.24 0.21
C ARG A 259 -27.92 -24.68 0.11
#